data_AF-A0A534VKQ3-F1
#
_entry.id   AF-A0A534VKQ3-F1
#
_cell.length_a   1.000
_cell.length_b   1.000
_cell.length_c   1.000
_cell.angle_alpha   90.00
_cell.angle_beta   90.00
_cell.angle_gamma   90.00
#
_symmetry.space_group_name_H-M   'P 1'
#
loop_
_entity.id
_entity.type
_entity.pdbx_description
1 polymer ?
#
loop_
_entity_poly.entity_id
_entity_poly.type
_entity_poly.pdbx_seq_one_letter_code
_entity_poly.pdbx_strand_id
1 'polypeptide(L)' 'MFIDVQVDRSVAADTALAKKLVDVCPVNIFAQDGDGRLRIVEDNLDECVLCDLCVQAAPPGTVRVIKLYEQ' A
#
# COMPACT_ATOMS: atom_id res chain seq x y z
N MET A 1 -2.81 -0.44 15.99
CA MET A 1 -1.38 -0.76 15.87
C MET A 1 -0.89 0.23 14.87
N PHE A 2 -0.17 1.28 15.26
CA PHE A 2 0.09 2.38 14.33
C PHE A 2 1.03 1.90 13.22
N ILE A 3 0.50 1.85 12.00
CA ILE A 3 1.20 1.46 10.78
C ILE A 3 1.17 2.65 9.81
N ASP A 4 2.26 2.85 9.09
CA ASP A 4 2.30 3.67 7.89
C ASP A 4 2.71 2.81 6.69
N VAL A 5 2.39 3.26 5.48
CA VAL A 5 2.82 2.62 4.24
C VAL A 5 3.43 3.67 3.33
N GLN A 6 4.68 3.44 2.91
CA GLN A 6 5.32 4.24 1.88
C GLN A 6 5.30 3.50 0.55
N VAL A 7 4.86 4.19 -0.50
CA VAL A 7 4.85 3.70 -1.87
C VAL A 7 5.64 4.67 -2.74
N ASP A 8 6.56 4.14 -3.55
CA ASP A 8 7.34 4.92 -4.50
C ASP A 8 6.42 5.59 -5.53
N ARG A 9 6.80 6.80 -5.96
CA ARG A 9 6.00 7.58 -6.92
C ARG A 9 5.79 6.85 -8.25
N SER A 10 6.76 6.06 -8.69
CA SER A 10 6.66 5.27 -9.92
C SER A 10 5.56 4.20 -9.81
N VAL A 11 5.45 3.54 -8.65
CA VAL A 11 4.40 2.55 -8.37
C VAL A 11 3.05 3.24 -8.22
N ALA A 12 2.99 4.36 -7.51
CA ALA A 12 1.75 5.10 -7.31
C ALA A 12 1.17 5.69 -8.60
N ALA A 13 2.01 5.96 -9.61
CA ALA A 13 1.61 6.48 -10.91
C ALA A 13 1.32 5.39 -11.96
N ASP A 14 1.67 4.13 -11.70
CA ASP A 14 1.45 3.01 -12.61
C ASP A 14 0.07 2.38 -12.34
N THR A 15 -0.83 2.47 -13.32
CA THR A 15 -2.20 1.96 -13.19
C THR A 15 -2.28 0.46 -12.92
N ALA A 16 -1.40 -0.34 -13.51
CA ALA A 16 -1.42 -1.78 -13.34
C ALA A 16 -0.89 -2.17 -11.96
N LEU A 17 0.19 -1.53 -11.50
CA LEU A 17 0.70 -1.75 -10.15
C LEU A 17 -0.25 -1.22 -9.08
N ALA A 18 -0.86 -0.06 -9.30
CA ALA A 18 -1.86 0.48 -8.39
C ALA A 18 -3.04 -0.48 -8.22
N LYS A 19 -3.59 -0.98 -9.33
CA LYS A 19 -4.65 -2.00 -9.28
C LYS A 19 -4.20 -3.27 -8.54
N LYS A 20 -2.97 -3.72 -8.78
CA LYS A 20 -2.44 -4.91 -8.09
C LYS A 20 -2.37 -4.70 -6.58
N LEU A 21 -1.98 -3.52 -6.11
CA LEU A 21 -1.95 -3.20 -4.67
C LEU A 21 -3.35 -3.17 -4.05
N VAL A 22 -4.34 -2.67 -4.77
CA VAL A 22 -5.76 -2.74 -4.36
C VAL A 22 -6.20 -4.20 -4.22
N ASP A 23 -5.93 -5.04 -5.22
CA ASP A 23 -6.42 -6.42 -5.25
C ASP A 23 -5.79 -7.32 -4.16
N VAL A 24 -4.56 -7.05 -3.73
CA VAL A 24 -3.83 -7.91 -2.77
C VAL A 24 -3.98 -7.51 -1.31
N CYS A 25 -4.44 -6.30 -1.00
CA CYS A 25 -4.52 -5.84 0.37
C CYS A 25 -5.83 -6.32 1.03
N PRO A 26 -5.78 -7.21 2.04
CA PRO A 26 -6.97 -7.81 2.62
C PRO A 26 -7.85 -6.82 3.40
N VAL A 27 -7.30 -5.66 3.75
CA VAL A 27 -7.94 -4.63 4.57
C VAL A 27 -8.10 -3.29 3.84
N ASN A 28 -7.97 -3.29 2.51
CA ASN A 28 -8.26 -2.14 1.66
C ASN A 28 -7.47 -0.85 2.00
N ILE A 29 -6.20 -0.96 2.40
CA ILE A 29 -5.30 0.21 2.60
C ILE A 29 -5.09 0.97 1.29
N PHE A 30 -5.25 0.30 0.14
CA PHE A 30 -5.05 0.89 -1.16
C PHE A 30 -6.38 1.03 -1.90
N ALA A 31 -6.52 2.16 -2.58
CA ALA A 31 -7.56 2.41 -3.56
C ALA A 31 -6.92 2.89 -4.87
N GLN A 32 -7.70 2.87 -5.94
CA GLN A 32 -7.30 3.47 -7.21
C GLN A 32 -8.25 4.64 -7.50
N ASP A 33 -7.67 5.80 -7.79
CA ASP A 33 -8.44 6.99 -8.18
C ASP A 33 -8.91 6.89 -9.63
N GLY A 34 -9.80 7.79 -10.04
CA GLY A 34 -10.41 7.77 -11.38
C GLY A 34 -9.41 7.96 -12.54
N ASP A 35 -8.21 8.47 -12.27
CA ASP A 35 -7.12 8.59 -13.24
C ASP A 35 -6.15 7.39 -13.24
N GLY A 36 -6.46 6.36 -12.45
CA GLY A 36 -5.67 5.13 -12.34
C GLY A 36 -4.53 5.18 -11.33
N ARG A 37 -4.32 6.31 -10.62
CA ARG A 37 -3.27 6.41 -9.59
C ARG A 37 -3.65 5.70 -8.32
N LEU A 38 -2.64 5.24 -7.59
CA LEU A 38 -2.81 4.71 -6.24
C LEU A 38 -3.15 5.83 -5.26
N ARG A 39 -4.14 5.58 -4.41
CA ARG A 39 -4.45 6.36 -3.21
C ARG A 39 -4.33 5.47 -1.98
N ILE A 40 -3.72 5.98 -0.93
CA ILE A 40 -3.71 5.33 0.39
C ILE A 40 -4.99 5.73 1.13
N VAL A 41 -5.68 4.75 1.70
CA VAL A 41 -6.84 4.92 2.56
C VAL A 41 -6.33 4.96 4.00
N GLU A 42 -6.00 6.16 4.49
CA GLU A 42 -5.35 6.35 5.79
C GLU A 42 -6.14 5.73 6.96
N ASP A 43 -7.47 5.81 6.90
CA ASP A 43 -8.37 5.21 7.91
C ASP A 43 -8.19 3.69 8.06
N ASN A 44 -7.64 3.00 7.06
CA ASN A 44 -7.44 1.54 7.07
C ASN A 44 -6.01 1.14 7.48
N LEU A 45 -5.11 2.09 7.74
CA LEU A 45 -3.72 1.79 8.07
C LEU A 45 -3.59 0.95 9.35
N ASP A 46 -4.39 1.27 10.38
CA ASP A 46 -4.40 0.54 11.65
C ASP A 46 -4.94 -0.89 11.54
N GLU A 47 -5.63 -1.22 10.44
CA GLU A 47 -6.16 -2.57 10.16
C GLU A 47 -5.12 -3.48 9.51
N CYS A 48 -3.91 -2.97 9.17
CA CYS A 48 -2.87 -3.77 8.54
C CYS A 48 -2.50 -5.02 9.37
N VAL A 49 -2.63 -6.21 8.76
CA VAL A 49 -2.33 -7.49 9.42
C VAL A 49 -0.91 -8.01 9.19
N LEU A 50 0.01 -7.17 8.67
CA LEU A 50 1.42 -7.53 8.41
C LEU A 50 1.59 -8.79 7.51
N CYS A 51 0.77 -8.91 6.48
CA CYS A 51 0.78 -10.07 5.56
C CYS A 51 1.87 -10.03 4.47
N ASP A 52 2.57 -8.91 4.31
CA ASP A 52 3.58 -8.65 3.26
C ASP A 52 3.12 -8.76 1.80
N LEU A 53 1.83 -8.96 1.53
CA LEU A 53 1.32 -9.12 0.16
C LEU A 53 1.56 -7.88 -0.71
N CYS A 54 1.42 -6.67 -0.16
CA CYS A 54 1.68 -5.43 -0.89
C CYS A 54 3.16 -5.24 -1.24
N VAL A 55 4.07 -5.67 -0.35
CA VAL A 55 5.52 -5.63 -0.57
C VAL A 55 5.92 -6.61 -1.67
N GLN A 56 5.33 -7.82 -1.66
CA GLN A 56 5.59 -8.85 -2.68
C GLN A 56 4.95 -8.51 -4.05
N ALA A 57 3.88 -7.71 -4.04
CA ALA A 57 3.19 -7.32 -5.26
C ALA A 57 3.96 -6.27 -6.09
N ALA A 58 4.89 -5.54 -5.49
CA ALA A 58 5.62 -4.45 -6.14
C ALA A 58 7.12 -4.79 -6.30
N PRO A 59 7.86 -4.06 -7.17
CA PRO A 59 9.30 -4.20 -7.24
C PRO A 59 9.98 -4.00 -5.87
N PRO A 60 11.07 -4.74 -5.56
CA PRO A 60 11.72 -4.65 -4.26
C PRO A 60 12.06 -3.20 -3.86
N GLY A 61 11.72 -2.83 -2.63
CA GLY A 61 12.02 -1.51 -2.05
C GLY A 61 11.05 -0.38 -2.43
N THR A 62 10.08 -0.64 -3.31
CA THR A 62 9.12 0.38 -3.78
C THR A 62 7.83 0.45 -2.95
N VAL A 63 7.56 -0.55 -2.11
CA VAL A 63 6.50 -0.53 -1.09
C VAL A 63 7.12 -0.92 0.25
N ARG A 64 6.82 -0.15 1.30
CA ARG A 64 7.30 -0.41 2.66
C ARG A 64 6.17 -0.25 3.66
N VAL A 65 6.04 -1.23 4.56
CA VAL A 65 5.16 -1.14 5.73
C VAL A 65 6.03 -0.71 6.92
N ILE A 66 5.64 0.38 7.59
CA ILE A 66 6.38 0.99 8.69
C ILE A 66 5.57 0.81 9.96
N LYS A 67 6.18 0.20 10.98
CA LYS A 67 5.60 0.12 12.31
C LYS A 67 5.98 1.36 13.11
N LEU A 68 5.00 2.14 13.52
CA LEU A 68 5.22 3.41 14.20
C LEU A 68 5.40 3.28 15.72
N TYR A 69 5.21 2.08 16.28
CA TYR A 69 5.33 1.81 17.72
C TYR A 69 6.67 1.19 18.14
N GLU A 70 7.56 0.93 17.18
CA GLU A 70 8.92 0.41 17.42
C GLU A 70 9.98 1.55 17.37
N GLN A 71 9.55 2.82 17.44
CA GLN A 71 10.41 4.01 17.45
C GLN A 71 10.61 4.57 18.86
#